data_AF-A0A7R8L528-F1
#
_entry.id   AF-A0A7R8L528-F1
#
_cell.length_a   1.000
_cell.length_b   1.000
_cell.length_c   1.000
_cell.angle_alpha   90.00
_cell.angle_beta   90.00
_cell.angle_gamma   90.00
#
_symmetry.space_group_name_H-M   'P 1'
#
loop_
_entity.id
_entity.type
_entity.pdbx_description
1 polymer ?
#
loop_
_entity_poly.entity_id
_entity_poly.type
_entity_poly.pdbx_seq_one_letter_code
_entity_poly.pdbx_strand_id
1 'polypeptide(L)'
;MAAAKSLAGKAAGLVYLAGCLLFSAGADPLPVRLLSDTVYAQLVPRRSASFSSQLAPCVRYHEEVVLENGDKDIRLRFYSEEDPASPPAAFRAWVGQTQVRPVRETAPEELLLLGEKSGCPVRYAWTMPLAFAARERKRIRIEAEYPVQPVPDRPDRDRFETYFSCWGWRPAAADLLFHFDLAPMTATIPCLGRAPAPALGPWLFSAWCTIRPAGYESRGFAIDWRFPEAQGRDRCTKIYVEWPAWYR
;
A
#
# COMPACT_ATOMS: atom_id res chain seq x y z
N MET A 1 -37.08 -62.20 7.55
CA MET A 1 -37.04 -61.08 8.50
C MET A 1 -35.66 -60.46 8.45
N ALA A 2 -35.56 -59.33 7.77
CA ALA A 2 -34.35 -58.57 7.55
C ALA A 2 -34.38 -57.30 8.40
N ALA A 3 -33.20 -56.88 8.89
CA ALA A 3 -32.74 -55.50 9.10
C ALA A 3 -31.93 -55.36 10.40
N ALA A 4 -30.67 -55.78 10.36
CA ALA A 4 -29.63 -55.28 11.24
C ALA A 4 -28.53 -54.68 10.36
N LYS A 5 -28.74 -53.46 9.87
CA LYS A 5 -27.69 -52.66 9.22
C LYS A 5 -27.90 -51.18 9.55
N SER A 6 -26.78 -50.52 9.82
CA SER A 6 -26.59 -49.07 9.90
C SER A 6 -26.76 -48.40 11.27
N LEU A 7 -25.82 -48.70 12.17
CA LEU A 7 -25.43 -47.77 13.26
C LEU A 7 -24.00 -47.24 13.09
N ALA A 8 -23.24 -47.73 12.11
CA ALA A 8 -21.86 -47.29 11.85
C ALA A 8 -21.75 -45.96 11.07
N GLY A 9 -22.83 -45.48 10.45
CA GLY A 9 -22.81 -44.26 9.62
C GLY A 9 -22.92 -42.93 10.39
N LYS A 10 -23.39 -42.94 11.64
CA LYS A 10 -23.61 -41.72 12.42
C LYS A 10 -22.45 -41.32 13.32
N ALA A 11 -21.56 -42.26 13.66
CA ALA A 11 -20.38 -41.98 14.48
C ALA A 11 -19.23 -41.34 13.67
N ALA A 12 -19.09 -41.67 12.38
CA ALA A 12 -18.04 -41.12 11.53
C ALA A 12 -18.27 -39.65 11.14
N GLY A 13 -19.53 -39.21 11.02
CA GLY A 13 -19.87 -37.82 10.70
C GLY A 13 -19.61 -36.84 11.85
N LEU A 14 -19.74 -37.29 13.10
CA LEU A 14 -19.50 -36.47 14.29
C LEU A 14 -18.00 -36.26 14.58
N VAL A 15 -17.15 -37.24 14.26
CA VAL A 15 -15.69 -37.10 14.37
C VAL A 15 -15.14 -36.18 13.26
N TYR A 16 -15.74 -36.18 12.06
CA TYR A 16 -15.34 -35.28 10.98
C TYR A 16 -15.76 -33.83 11.25
N LEU A 17 -16.96 -33.59 11.83
CA LEU A 17 -17.40 -32.26 12.22
C LEU A 17 -16.66 -31.72 13.47
N ALA A 18 -16.25 -32.58 14.40
CA ALA A 18 -15.39 -32.18 15.52
C ALA A 18 -13.94 -31.91 15.09
N GLY A 19 -13.45 -32.60 14.05
CA GLY A 19 -12.13 -32.34 13.44
C GLY A 19 -12.07 -31.01 12.70
N CYS A 20 -13.15 -30.57 12.05
CA CYS A 20 -13.20 -29.28 11.37
C CYS A 20 -13.33 -28.07 12.32
N LEU A 21 -13.76 -28.27 13.58
CA LEU A 21 -13.82 -27.21 14.60
C LEU A 21 -12.50 -27.01 15.36
N LEU A 22 -11.54 -27.94 15.22
CA LEU A 22 -10.22 -27.84 15.86
C LEU A 22 -9.14 -27.19 14.97
N PHE A 23 -9.47 -26.86 13.72
CA PHE A 23 -8.60 -26.09 12.82
C PHE A 23 -8.98 -24.61 12.69
N SER A 24 -9.91 -24.11 13.53
CA SER A 24 -9.83 -22.71 13.94
C SER A 24 -8.68 -22.56 14.95
N ALA A 25 -7.47 -22.86 14.48
CA ALA A 25 -6.25 -22.43 15.14
C ALA A 25 -6.36 -20.91 15.21
N GLY A 26 -6.78 -20.41 16.37
CA GLY A 26 -6.74 -19.00 16.67
C GLY A 26 -5.30 -18.58 16.43
N ALA A 27 -5.07 -17.87 15.33
CA ALA A 27 -3.80 -17.23 15.06
C ALA A 27 -3.50 -16.38 16.29
N ASP A 28 -2.48 -16.80 17.06
CA ASP A 28 -1.94 -16.04 18.19
C ASP A 28 -1.94 -14.56 17.80
N PRO A 29 -2.41 -13.66 18.67
CA PRO A 29 -2.46 -12.24 18.32
C PRO A 29 -1.06 -11.81 17.88
N LEU A 30 -0.96 -11.32 16.64
CA LEU A 30 0.29 -10.89 16.04
C LEU A 30 1.06 -10.05 17.07
N PRO A 31 2.31 -10.44 17.41
CA PRO A 31 2.99 -9.91 18.60
C PRO A 31 3.34 -8.42 18.46
N VAL A 32 3.33 -7.90 17.22
CA VAL A 32 3.63 -6.51 16.90
C VAL A 32 2.36 -5.76 16.53
N ARG A 33 2.21 -4.58 17.12
CA ARG A 33 1.14 -3.62 16.85
C ARG A 33 1.61 -2.61 15.82
N LEU A 34 0.77 -2.33 14.84
CA LEU A 34 0.91 -1.14 14.00
C LEU A 34 0.34 0.06 14.77
N LEU A 35 1.19 1.05 15.07
CA LEU A 35 0.79 2.28 15.77
C LEU A 35 0.44 3.41 14.80
N SER A 36 1.18 3.55 13.70
CA SER A 36 0.90 4.51 12.64
C SER A 36 1.52 4.07 11.33
N ASP A 37 0.93 4.52 10.24
CA ASP A 37 1.44 4.35 8.88
C ASP A 37 1.13 5.63 8.11
N THR A 38 2.15 6.42 7.80
CA THR A 38 1.97 7.72 7.17
C THR A 38 2.73 7.77 5.87
N VAL A 39 2.00 8.00 4.78
CA VAL A 39 2.54 8.13 3.44
C VAL A 39 2.43 9.57 2.97
N TYR A 40 3.52 10.07 2.40
CA TYR A 40 3.61 11.30 1.65
C TYR A 40 4.11 10.99 0.24
N ALA A 41 3.31 11.32 -0.75
CA ALA A 41 3.66 11.17 -2.15
C ALA A 41 3.56 12.53 -2.86
N GLN A 42 4.49 12.79 -3.77
CA GLN A 42 4.54 14.06 -4.49
C GLN A 42 4.83 13.82 -5.96
N LEU A 43 4.04 14.43 -6.84
CA LEU A 43 4.35 14.49 -8.26
C LEU A 43 5.42 15.55 -8.49
N VAL A 44 6.56 15.15 -9.01
CA VAL A 44 7.71 16.02 -9.25
C VAL A 44 8.29 15.83 -10.66
N PRO A 45 8.92 16.86 -11.22
CA PRO A 45 9.72 16.71 -12.43
C PRO A 45 11.08 16.09 -12.09
N ARG A 46 11.47 15.07 -12.84
CA ARG A 46 12.77 14.40 -12.74
C ARG A 46 13.56 14.64 -14.02
N ARG A 47 14.84 14.99 -13.89
CA ARG A 47 15.73 15.02 -15.07
C ARG A 47 15.92 13.60 -15.60
N SER A 48 15.65 13.40 -16.89
CA SER A 48 15.99 12.15 -17.56
C SER A 48 17.48 11.87 -17.42
N ALA A 49 17.85 10.58 -17.29
CA ALA A 49 19.24 10.14 -17.28
C ALA A 49 19.88 10.23 -18.68
N SER A 50 19.07 10.28 -19.73
CA SER A 50 19.54 10.63 -21.07
C SER A 50 19.87 12.12 -21.12
N PHE A 51 20.87 12.51 -21.90
CA PHE A 51 21.31 13.90 -22.13
C PHE A 51 20.22 14.82 -22.75
N SER A 52 18.94 14.47 -22.67
CA SER A 52 17.84 15.36 -23.03
C SER A 52 17.57 16.35 -21.89
N SER A 53 17.29 17.60 -22.24
CA SER A 53 16.78 18.63 -21.33
C SER A 53 15.33 18.37 -20.88
N GLN A 54 14.77 17.19 -21.18
CA GLN A 54 13.37 16.87 -20.97
C GLN A 54 13.16 16.33 -19.55
N LEU A 55 12.31 17.03 -18.80
CA LEU A 55 11.86 16.60 -17.48
C LEU A 55 10.82 15.48 -17.67
N ALA A 56 11.05 14.33 -17.03
CA ALA A 56 10.10 13.24 -16.95
C ALA A 56 9.29 13.34 -15.64
N PRO A 57 7.97 13.14 -15.66
CA PRO A 57 7.17 13.09 -14.44
C PRO A 57 7.54 11.87 -13.59
N CYS A 58 7.61 12.05 -12.28
CA CYS A 58 7.88 10.98 -11.32
C CYS A 58 7.14 11.25 -10.01
N VAL A 59 6.69 10.19 -9.33
CA VAL A 59 6.17 10.31 -7.97
C VAL A 59 7.28 9.99 -6.99
N ARG A 60 7.65 10.97 -6.15
CA ARG A 60 8.49 10.74 -4.97
C ARG A 60 7.60 10.28 -3.84
N TYR A 61 7.96 9.16 -3.24
CA TYR A 61 7.20 8.49 -2.21
C TYR A 61 8.03 8.42 -0.94
N HIS A 62 7.41 8.75 0.19
CA HIS A 62 7.96 8.64 1.52
C HIS A 62 6.93 8.03 2.45
N GLU A 63 7.30 6.97 3.17
CA GLU A 63 6.42 6.28 4.10
C GLU A 63 7.12 6.15 5.45
N GLU A 64 6.39 6.43 6.53
CA GLU A 64 6.83 6.21 7.89
C GLU A 64 5.86 5.26 8.61
N VAL A 65 6.37 4.10 9.01
CA VAL A 65 5.63 3.10 9.77
C VAL A 65 6.18 3.01 11.19
N VAL A 66 5.30 3.05 12.18
CA VAL A 66 5.67 2.88 13.59
C VAL A 66 5.06 1.60 14.13
N LEU A 67 5.93 0.70 14.59
CA LEU A 67 5.58 -0.61 15.11
C LEU A 67 5.97 -0.73 16.58
N GLU A 68 5.15 -1.42 17.37
CA GLU A 68 5.40 -1.71 18.79
C GLU A 68 5.32 -3.21 19.06
N ASN A 69 6.38 -3.77 19.61
CA ASN A 69 6.42 -5.17 20.01
C ASN A 69 5.73 -5.43 21.35
N GLY A 70 5.25 -6.66 21.56
CA GLY A 70 4.73 -7.15 22.83
C GLY A 70 5.82 -7.54 23.83
N ASP A 71 5.50 -8.40 24.79
CA ASP A 71 6.36 -8.69 25.95
C ASP A 71 7.54 -9.66 25.69
N LYS A 72 7.75 -10.11 24.46
CA LYS A 72 8.80 -11.08 24.11
C LYS A 72 9.72 -10.54 23.03
N ASP A 73 11.00 -10.89 23.11
CA ASP A 73 11.93 -10.67 22.02
C ASP A 73 11.51 -11.51 20.80
N ILE A 74 11.48 -10.89 19.63
CA ILE A 74 11.05 -11.55 18.39
C ILE A 74 11.88 -11.11 17.20
N ARG A 75 11.95 -11.98 16.20
CA ARG A 75 12.50 -11.67 14.88
C ARG A 75 11.46 -11.96 13.83
N LEU A 76 11.30 -11.04 12.89
CA LEU A 76 10.31 -11.12 11.83
C LEU A 76 10.80 -10.38 10.59
N ARG A 77 10.00 -10.44 9.52
CA ARG A 77 10.23 -9.66 8.31
C ARG A 77 9.16 -8.58 8.19
N PHE A 78 9.60 -7.37 7.88
CA PHE A 78 8.72 -6.34 7.36
C PHE A 78 8.57 -6.52 5.85
N TYR A 79 7.38 -6.27 5.35
CA TYR A 79 7.03 -6.34 3.94
C TYR A 79 6.44 -4.99 3.51
N SER A 80 6.93 -4.45 2.41
CA SER A 80 6.31 -3.36 1.66
C SER A 80 5.87 -3.92 0.32
N GLU A 81 4.56 -3.90 0.05
CA GLU A 81 3.97 -4.45 -1.15
C GLU A 81 4.44 -3.71 -2.42
N GLU A 82 4.69 -4.45 -3.50
CA GLU A 82 5.00 -3.88 -4.81
C GLU A 82 3.85 -4.15 -5.80
N ASP A 83 3.39 -3.10 -6.47
CA ASP A 83 2.55 -3.24 -7.65
C ASP A 83 3.37 -3.81 -8.83
N PRO A 84 3.00 -4.98 -9.39
CA PRO A 84 3.68 -5.51 -10.55
C PRO A 84 3.59 -4.61 -11.79
N ALA A 85 2.52 -3.80 -11.89
CA ALA A 85 2.32 -2.88 -13.01
C ALA A 85 3.09 -1.56 -12.85
N SER A 86 3.58 -1.25 -11.64
CA SER A 86 4.32 -0.01 -11.37
C SER A 86 5.41 -0.23 -10.32
N PRO A 87 6.46 -1.01 -10.63
CA PRO A 87 7.58 -1.19 -9.72
C PRO A 87 8.34 0.13 -9.52
N PRO A 88 8.87 0.39 -8.32
CA PRO A 88 9.65 1.60 -8.05
C PRO A 88 10.99 1.56 -8.82
N ALA A 89 11.37 2.70 -9.40
CA ALA A 89 12.67 2.89 -10.06
C ALA A 89 13.83 3.00 -9.06
N ALA A 90 13.53 3.43 -7.83
CA ALA A 90 14.45 3.44 -6.70
C ALA A 90 13.67 3.13 -5.42
N PHE A 91 14.28 2.36 -4.51
CA PHE A 91 13.68 2.01 -3.23
C PHE A 91 14.77 1.97 -2.15
N ARG A 92 14.58 2.73 -1.08
CA ARG A 92 15.50 2.85 0.07
C ARG A 92 14.71 2.74 1.34
N ALA A 93 15.32 2.16 2.37
CA ALA A 93 14.65 2.01 3.65
C ALA A 93 15.60 2.18 4.83
N TRP A 94 15.03 2.58 5.96
CA TRP A 94 15.72 2.76 7.24
C TRP A 94 14.92 2.12 8.36
N VAL A 95 15.62 1.56 9.34
CA VAL A 95 15.06 1.13 10.62
C VAL A 95 15.67 2.02 11.69
N GLY A 96 14.84 2.87 12.30
CA GLY A 96 15.30 3.99 13.11
C GLY A 96 16.12 4.97 12.26
N GLN A 97 17.40 5.16 12.61
CA GLN A 97 18.34 6.00 11.87
C GLN A 97 19.25 5.20 10.93
N THR A 98 19.20 3.86 10.99
CA THR A 98 20.11 2.99 10.25
C THR A 98 19.51 2.64 8.90
N GLN A 99 20.22 2.95 7.81
CA GLN A 99 19.82 2.51 6.49
C GLN A 99 19.97 0.99 6.39
N VAL A 100 18.92 0.33 5.90
CA VAL A 100 18.91 -1.11 5.64
C VAL A 100 18.86 -1.35 4.14
N ARG A 101 19.34 -2.52 3.70
CA ARG A 101 19.21 -2.95 2.32
C ARG A 101 17.96 -3.81 2.19
N PRO A 102 16.84 -3.29 1.66
CA PRO A 102 15.67 -4.10 1.40
C PRO A 102 15.95 -5.08 0.26
N VAL A 103 15.30 -6.24 0.31
CA VAL A 103 15.42 -7.29 -0.71
C VAL A 103 14.08 -7.44 -1.40
N ARG A 104 14.06 -7.36 -2.73
CA ARG A 104 12.87 -7.65 -3.51
C ARG A 104 12.71 -9.15 -3.65
N GLU A 105 11.62 -9.69 -3.13
CA GLU A 105 11.33 -11.12 -3.13
C GLU A 105 9.91 -11.36 -3.69
N THR A 106 9.63 -12.61 -4.09
CA THR A 106 8.24 -13.01 -4.37
C THR A 106 7.43 -12.87 -3.08
N ALA A 107 6.24 -12.28 -3.17
CA ALA A 107 5.37 -12.13 -2.02
C ALA A 107 4.96 -13.52 -1.46
N PRO A 108 4.87 -13.67 -0.13
CA PRO A 108 4.42 -14.91 0.49
C PRO A 108 2.96 -15.21 0.12
N GLU A 109 2.57 -16.49 0.15
CA GLU A 109 1.27 -16.97 -0.32
C GLU A 109 0.11 -16.23 0.34
N GLU A 110 0.19 -15.95 1.64
CA GLU A 110 -0.84 -15.25 2.38
C GLU A 110 -1.02 -13.79 1.91
N LEU A 111 0.08 -13.13 1.50
CA LEU A 111 0.05 -11.78 0.96
C LEU A 111 -0.49 -11.77 -0.48
N LEU A 112 -0.16 -12.79 -1.27
CA LEU A 112 -0.73 -13.01 -2.61
C LEU A 112 -2.26 -13.17 -2.51
N LEU A 113 -2.72 -14.08 -1.65
CA LEU A 113 -4.14 -14.36 -1.42
C LEU A 113 -4.89 -13.13 -0.89
N LEU A 114 -4.28 -12.37 0.03
CA LEU A 114 -4.85 -11.13 0.52
C LEU A 114 -5.01 -10.10 -0.61
N GLY A 115 -3.98 -9.98 -1.45
CA GLY A 115 -4.00 -9.12 -2.62
C GLY A 115 -5.14 -9.49 -3.57
N GLU A 116 -5.26 -10.77 -3.93
CA GLU A 116 -6.35 -11.28 -4.78
C GLU A 116 -7.74 -11.01 -4.19
N LYS A 117 -7.95 -11.34 -2.92
CA LYS A 117 -9.22 -11.11 -2.20
C LYS A 117 -9.61 -9.63 -2.17
N SER A 118 -8.62 -8.75 -2.13
CA SER A 118 -8.82 -7.29 -2.04
C SER A 118 -8.90 -6.62 -3.43
N GLY A 119 -8.79 -7.38 -4.53
CA GLY A 119 -8.72 -6.83 -5.89
C GLY A 119 -7.43 -6.03 -6.15
N CYS A 120 -6.38 -6.33 -5.39
CA CYS A 120 -5.13 -5.62 -5.26
C CYS A 120 -3.96 -6.60 -5.48
N PRO A 121 -3.77 -7.15 -6.69
CA PRO A 121 -2.83 -8.24 -6.91
C PRO A 121 -1.39 -7.81 -6.62
N VAL A 122 -0.80 -8.42 -5.60
CA VAL A 122 0.63 -8.30 -5.26
C VAL A 122 1.35 -9.47 -5.91
N ARG A 123 2.58 -9.27 -6.41
CA ARG A 123 3.46 -10.39 -6.82
C ARG A 123 4.80 -10.38 -6.12
N TYR A 124 5.29 -9.19 -5.82
CA TYR A 124 6.58 -8.99 -5.17
C TYR A 124 6.38 -8.12 -3.93
N ALA A 125 7.31 -8.25 -2.98
CA ALA A 125 7.39 -7.39 -1.82
C ALA A 125 8.85 -7.06 -1.54
N TRP A 126 9.08 -5.86 -1.01
CA TRP A 126 10.37 -5.45 -0.49
C TRP A 126 10.45 -5.85 0.99
N THR A 127 11.41 -6.71 1.31
CA THR A 127 11.53 -7.32 2.62
C THR A 127 12.71 -6.78 3.41
N MET A 128 12.52 -6.63 4.71
CA MET A 128 13.56 -6.17 5.65
C MET A 128 13.51 -7.02 6.93
N PRO A 129 14.65 -7.57 7.39
CA PRO A 129 14.68 -8.29 8.66
C PRO A 129 14.54 -7.29 9.82
N LEU A 130 13.63 -7.57 10.75
CA LEU A 130 13.47 -6.83 11.99
C LEU A 130 13.73 -7.73 13.19
N ALA A 131 14.46 -7.22 14.16
CA ALA A 131 14.64 -7.84 15.47
C ALA A 131 14.14 -6.87 16.53
N PHE A 132 13.11 -7.25 17.27
CA PHE A 132 12.53 -6.46 18.35
C PHE A 132 12.92 -7.03 19.71
N ALA A 133 13.36 -6.16 20.61
CA ALA A 133 13.32 -6.46 22.04
C ALA A 133 11.89 -6.36 22.57
N ALA A 134 11.60 -6.99 23.71
CA ALA A 134 10.33 -6.86 24.41
C ALA A 134 9.96 -5.39 24.61
N ARG A 135 8.73 -5.02 24.23
CA ARG A 135 8.16 -3.66 24.30
C ARG A 135 8.90 -2.60 23.49
N GLU A 136 9.80 -3.00 22.60
CA GLU A 136 10.51 -2.06 21.74
C GLU A 136 9.56 -1.45 20.71
N ARG A 137 9.74 -0.14 20.46
CA ARG A 137 9.14 0.56 19.33
C ARG A 137 10.18 0.78 18.24
N LYS A 138 9.81 0.51 17.00
CA LYS A 138 10.63 0.82 15.83
C LYS A 138 9.89 1.72 14.87
N ARG A 139 10.63 2.69 14.34
CA ARG A 139 10.23 3.50 13.19
C ARG A 139 10.90 2.92 11.95
N ILE A 140 10.12 2.67 10.92
CA ILE A 140 10.59 2.25 9.61
C ILE A 140 10.29 3.40 8.67
N ARG A 141 11.29 3.77 7.88
CA ARG A 141 11.17 4.84 6.90
C ARG A 141 11.47 4.26 5.53
N ILE A 142 10.64 4.53 4.55
CA ILE A 142 10.81 4.11 3.16
C ILE A 142 10.84 5.36 2.30
N GLU A 143 11.78 5.41 1.36
CA GLU A 143 11.79 6.39 0.28
C GLU A 143 11.82 5.62 -1.05
N ALA A 144 10.90 5.96 -1.94
CA ALA A 144 10.82 5.35 -3.26
C ALA A 144 10.54 6.39 -4.35
N GLU A 145 10.88 6.03 -5.58
CA GLU A 145 10.57 6.82 -6.76
C GLU A 145 9.80 5.95 -7.74
N TYR A 146 8.56 6.35 -8.02
CA TYR A 146 7.69 5.61 -8.94
C TYR A 146 7.61 6.32 -10.29
N PRO A 147 7.71 5.56 -11.41
CA PRO A 147 7.36 6.10 -12.70
C PRO A 147 5.87 6.44 -12.73
N VAL A 148 5.53 7.53 -13.43
CA VAL A 148 4.12 7.84 -13.69
C VAL A 148 3.62 6.98 -14.84
N GLN A 149 2.46 6.35 -14.64
CA GLN A 149 1.86 5.47 -15.64
C GLN A 149 0.68 6.16 -16.34
N PRO A 150 0.58 6.09 -17.69
CA PRO A 150 -0.64 6.49 -18.38
C PRO A 150 -1.81 5.59 -17.97
N VAL A 151 -3.01 6.15 -18.01
CA VAL A 151 -4.24 5.35 -17.90
C VAL A 151 -4.53 4.71 -19.27
N PRO A 152 -4.62 3.36 -19.39
CA PRO A 152 -4.71 2.68 -20.69
C PRO A 152 -5.80 3.20 -21.63
N ASP A 153 -6.99 3.47 -21.10
CA ASP A 153 -8.16 3.93 -21.88
C ASP A 153 -8.36 5.45 -21.86
N ARG A 154 -7.48 6.19 -21.15
CA ARG A 154 -7.55 7.65 -20.98
C ARG A 154 -6.14 8.24 -21.14
N PRO A 155 -5.62 8.33 -22.38
CA PRO A 155 -4.24 8.77 -22.64
C PRO A 155 -3.98 10.24 -22.29
N ASP A 156 -5.02 11.01 -22.00
CA ASP A 156 -4.93 12.37 -21.44
C ASP A 156 -4.75 12.37 -19.92
N ARG A 157 -4.71 11.20 -19.27
CA ARG A 157 -4.55 11.05 -17.83
C ARG A 157 -3.38 10.15 -17.46
N ASP A 158 -2.85 10.46 -16.30
CA ASP A 158 -1.81 9.71 -15.62
C ASP A 158 -2.32 9.25 -14.25
N ARG A 159 -1.69 8.19 -13.73
CA ARG A 159 -2.06 7.59 -12.45
C ARG A 159 -0.86 7.23 -11.58
N PHE A 160 -1.09 7.27 -10.28
CA PHE A 160 -0.27 6.69 -9.24
C PHE A 160 -1.12 5.78 -8.36
N GLU A 161 -0.54 4.65 -7.97
CA GLU A 161 -1.20 3.64 -7.17
C GLU A 161 -0.29 3.26 -6.01
N THR A 162 -0.85 3.16 -4.80
CA THR A 162 -0.14 2.63 -3.62
C THR A 162 -1.09 1.79 -2.77
N TYR A 163 -0.54 0.99 -1.86
CA TYR A 163 -1.24 0.01 -1.07
C TYR A 163 -1.05 0.30 0.41
N PHE A 164 -2.11 0.10 1.18
CA PHE A 164 -2.08 0.12 2.64
C PHE A 164 -2.61 -1.20 3.15
N SER A 165 -1.79 -1.89 3.94
CA SER A 165 -2.09 -3.23 4.41
C SER A 165 -1.71 -3.34 5.88
N CYS A 166 -2.61 -3.90 6.69
CA CYS A 166 -2.28 -4.29 8.06
C CYS A 166 -1.76 -5.73 8.16
N TRP A 167 -1.50 -6.39 7.02
CA TRP A 167 -1.08 -7.79 7.00
C TRP A 167 0.23 -8.00 7.78
N GLY A 168 0.26 -9.06 8.59
CA GLY A 168 1.39 -9.36 9.47
C GLY A 168 1.46 -8.51 10.73
N TRP A 169 0.58 -7.52 10.91
CA TRP A 169 0.53 -6.66 12.10
C TRP A 169 -0.82 -6.70 12.80
N ARG A 170 -0.81 -6.56 14.13
CA ARG A 170 -2.05 -6.30 14.86
C ARG A 170 -2.42 -4.83 14.64
N PRO A 171 -3.56 -4.49 14.01
CA PRO A 171 -3.99 -3.11 13.93
C PRO A 171 -4.22 -2.59 15.35
N ALA A 172 -3.54 -1.51 15.74
CA ALA A 172 -4.04 -0.65 16.81
C ALA A 172 -5.08 0.32 16.22
N ALA A 173 -5.62 1.24 17.02
CA ALA A 173 -6.25 2.46 16.51
C ALA A 173 -5.18 3.31 15.82
N ALA A 174 -4.67 2.81 14.69
CA ALA A 174 -3.49 3.31 14.02
C ALA A 174 -3.89 4.52 13.19
N ASP A 175 -3.09 5.57 13.31
CA ASP A 175 -3.21 6.73 12.45
C ASP A 175 -2.62 6.38 11.09
N LEU A 176 -3.49 5.91 10.20
CA LEU A 176 -3.15 5.69 8.79
C LEU A 176 -3.47 6.99 8.04
N LEU A 177 -2.44 7.56 7.43
CA LEU A 177 -2.51 8.85 6.76
C LEU A 177 -1.90 8.73 5.37
N PHE A 178 -2.58 9.29 4.37
CA PHE A 178 -2.07 9.41 3.02
C PHE A 178 -2.16 10.85 2.57
N HIS A 179 -1.03 11.38 2.11
CA HIS A 179 -0.92 12.71 1.52
C HIS A 179 -0.39 12.61 0.09
N PHE A 180 -1.02 13.30 -0.85
CA PHE A 180 -0.56 13.39 -2.23
C PHE A 180 -0.55 14.84 -2.71
N ASP A 181 0.61 15.34 -3.17
CA ASP A 181 0.78 16.74 -3.58
C ASP A 181 1.27 16.85 -5.04
N LEU A 182 0.54 17.62 -5.84
CA LEU A 182 0.87 17.89 -7.25
C LEU A 182 1.49 19.27 -7.45
N ALA A 183 1.49 20.13 -6.43
CA ALA A 183 2.01 21.48 -6.50
C ALA A 183 3.44 21.55 -7.08
N PRO A 184 4.39 20.67 -6.68
CA PRO A 184 5.77 20.76 -7.19
C PRO A 184 5.87 20.63 -8.71
N MET A 185 5.05 19.76 -9.33
CA MET A 185 5.01 19.60 -10.77
C MET A 185 4.40 20.82 -11.47
N THR A 186 3.30 21.34 -10.95
CA THR A 186 2.60 22.50 -11.52
C THR A 186 3.47 23.76 -11.54
N ALA A 187 4.29 23.95 -10.50
CA ALA A 187 5.20 25.09 -10.41
C ALA A 187 6.36 25.02 -11.41
N THR A 188 6.76 23.82 -11.85
CA THR A 188 7.98 23.63 -12.64
C THR A 188 7.71 23.52 -14.13
N ILE A 189 6.54 23.02 -14.53
CA ILE A 189 6.13 22.90 -15.93
C ILE A 189 4.86 23.73 -16.13
N PRO A 190 5.00 25.05 -16.37
CA PRO A 190 3.87 25.92 -16.69
C PRO A 190 3.46 25.67 -18.15
N CYS A 191 2.82 24.52 -18.41
CA CYS A 191 2.16 24.27 -19.70
C CYS A 191 0.77 24.91 -19.77
N LEU A 192 0.35 25.67 -18.74
CA LEU A 192 -0.83 26.53 -18.78
C LEU A 192 -0.69 27.49 -19.99
N GLY A 193 -1.32 27.13 -21.11
CA GLY A 193 -1.35 27.95 -22.34
C GLY A 193 -0.67 27.37 -23.59
N ARG A 194 -0.09 26.15 -23.57
CA ARG A 194 0.38 25.49 -24.82
C ARG A 194 -0.66 24.53 -25.35
N ALA A 195 -1.12 24.76 -26.59
CA ALA A 195 -2.13 23.92 -27.24
C ALA A 195 -1.61 22.49 -27.52
N PRO A 196 -2.42 21.44 -27.29
CA PRO A 196 -3.74 21.47 -26.66
C PRO A 196 -3.59 21.57 -25.13
N ALA A 197 -3.82 22.77 -24.58
CA ALA A 197 -3.79 22.97 -23.14
C ALA A 197 -5.04 22.28 -22.58
N PRO A 198 -4.94 21.47 -21.51
CA PRO A 198 -6.13 20.95 -20.87
C PRO A 198 -7.01 22.13 -20.47
N ALA A 199 -8.33 21.98 -20.66
CA ALA A 199 -9.28 23.00 -20.28
C ALA A 199 -8.94 23.51 -18.87
N LEU A 200 -8.93 24.82 -18.65
CA LEU A 200 -8.66 25.39 -17.33
C LEU A 200 -9.78 25.06 -16.31
N GLY A 201 -10.91 24.53 -16.78
CA GLY A 201 -12.08 24.18 -15.97
C GLY A 201 -11.77 23.28 -14.75
N PRO A 202 -11.19 22.08 -14.92
CA PRO A 202 -10.82 21.21 -13.79
C PRO A 202 -9.93 21.87 -12.74
N TRP A 203 -9.07 22.82 -13.15
CA TRP A 203 -8.20 23.59 -12.25
C TRP A 203 -8.96 24.65 -11.45
N LEU A 204 -10.00 25.24 -12.03
CA LEU A 204 -10.85 26.25 -11.40
C LEU A 204 -11.90 25.63 -10.47
N PHE A 205 -12.32 24.38 -10.72
CA PHE A 205 -13.37 23.70 -9.95
C PHE A 205 -12.85 22.65 -8.96
N SER A 206 -11.55 22.66 -8.61
CA SER A 206 -10.93 21.69 -7.69
C SER A 206 -11.12 20.21 -8.11
N ALA A 207 -11.33 19.97 -9.42
CA ALA A 207 -11.55 18.64 -10.01
C ALA A 207 -10.32 18.15 -10.79
N TRP A 208 -9.13 18.57 -10.34
CA TRP A 208 -7.85 18.31 -11.01
C TRP A 208 -7.31 16.90 -10.78
N CYS A 209 -7.93 16.12 -9.89
CA CYS A 209 -7.67 14.69 -9.74
C CYS A 209 -8.93 13.90 -9.44
N THR A 210 -8.87 12.59 -9.70
CA THR A 210 -9.82 11.61 -9.21
C THR A 210 -9.07 10.69 -8.27
N ILE A 211 -9.61 10.50 -7.06
CA ILE A 211 -9.02 9.64 -6.05
C ILE A 211 -9.99 8.53 -5.65
N ARG A 212 -9.47 7.32 -5.43
CA ARG A 212 -10.22 6.18 -4.92
C ARG A 212 -9.47 5.51 -3.77
N PRO A 213 -10.17 5.00 -2.74
CA PRO A 213 -11.63 5.07 -2.52
C PRO A 213 -12.16 6.50 -2.24
N ALA A 214 -13.44 6.68 -1.89
CA ALA A 214 -13.95 8.00 -1.52
C ALA A 214 -13.55 8.39 -0.08
N GLY A 215 -13.69 9.67 0.28
CA GLY A 215 -13.50 10.18 1.66
C GLY A 215 -12.24 11.03 1.88
N TYR A 216 -11.62 11.51 0.81
CA TYR A 216 -10.43 12.35 0.85
C TYR A 216 -10.80 13.82 0.96
N GLU A 217 -9.98 14.58 1.69
CA GLU A 217 -10.05 16.04 1.74
C GLU A 217 -9.06 16.61 0.74
N SER A 218 -9.46 17.63 -0.02
CA SER A 218 -8.56 18.34 -0.94
C SER A 218 -8.35 19.78 -0.50
N ARG A 219 -7.10 20.23 -0.54
CA ARG A 219 -6.73 21.62 -0.27
C ARG A 219 -5.69 22.08 -1.28
N GLY A 220 -6.10 22.95 -2.20
CA GLY A 220 -5.22 23.38 -3.30
C GLY A 220 -4.90 22.20 -4.22
N PHE A 221 -3.61 21.87 -4.36
CA PHE A 221 -3.09 20.72 -5.12
C PHE A 221 -2.71 19.51 -4.25
N ALA A 222 -3.05 19.58 -2.96
CA ALA A 222 -2.83 18.51 -2.01
C ALA A 222 -4.13 17.74 -1.75
N ILE A 223 -3.97 16.44 -1.54
CA ILE A 223 -5.03 15.53 -1.11
C ILE A 223 -4.56 14.90 0.19
N ASP A 224 -5.44 14.93 1.19
CA ASP A 224 -5.21 14.32 2.50
C ASP A 224 -6.28 13.27 2.76
N TRP A 225 -5.85 12.13 3.31
CA TRP A 225 -6.75 11.08 3.75
C TRP A 225 -6.33 10.54 5.08
N ARG A 226 -7.32 10.42 5.96
CA ARG A 226 -7.22 9.63 7.17
C ARG A 226 -8.09 8.42 7.01
N PHE A 227 -7.52 7.23 7.16
CA PHE A 227 -8.32 6.04 7.05
C PHE A 227 -9.30 5.98 8.23
N PRO A 228 -10.57 5.61 7.99
CA PRO A 228 -11.45 5.22 9.08
C PRO A 228 -10.83 4.01 9.81
N GLU A 229 -10.96 4.00 11.13
CA GLU A 229 -10.35 3.03 12.04
C GLU A 229 -10.40 1.60 11.48
N ALA A 230 -9.25 0.93 11.46
CA ALA A 230 -9.06 -0.33 10.77
C ALA A 230 -9.90 -1.45 11.41
N GLN A 231 -11.08 -1.74 10.85
CA GLN A 231 -11.89 -2.89 11.24
C GLN A 231 -11.36 -4.17 10.56
N GLY A 232 -10.32 -4.78 11.14
CA GLY A 232 -9.92 -6.16 10.81
C GLY A 232 -8.45 -6.36 10.41
N ARG A 233 -8.00 -7.61 10.50
CA ARG A 233 -6.63 -8.09 10.18
C ARG A 233 -6.37 -8.31 8.68
N ASP A 234 -7.43 -8.30 7.87
CA ASP A 234 -7.40 -8.72 6.45
C ASP A 234 -7.67 -7.55 5.50
N ARG A 235 -7.27 -6.33 5.86
CA ARG A 235 -7.52 -5.15 5.02
C ARG A 235 -6.26 -4.81 4.23
N CYS A 236 -6.34 -4.99 2.91
CA CYS A 236 -5.48 -4.31 1.96
C CYS A 236 -6.34 -3.30 1.19
N THR A 237 -5.97 -2.02 1.24
CA THR A 237 -6.67 -0.94 0.53
C THR A 237 -5.71 -0.31 -0.46
N LYS A 238 -6.11 -0.33 -1.72
CA LYS A 238 -5.38 0.36 -2.77
C LYS A 238 -5.91 1.77 -2.95
N ILE A 239 -4.98 2.71 -2.92
CA ILE A 239 -5.20 4.11 -3.22
C ILE A 239 -4.85 4.33 -4.69
N TYR A 240 -5.77 4.97 -5.40
CA TYR A 240 -5.59 5.36 -6.79
C TYR A 240 -5.69 6.87 -6.88
N VAL A 241 -4.67 7.52 -7.42
CA VAL A 241 -4.71 8.95 -7.73
C VAL A 241 -4.54 9.10 -9.23
N GLU A 242 -5.52 9.70 -9.90
CA GLU A 242 -5.51 9.95 -11.33
C GLU A 242 -5.64 11.44 -11.63
N TRP A 243 -4.78 12.00 -12.47
CA TRP A 243 -4.81 13.42 -12.84
C TRP A 243 -4.67 13.61 -14.36
N PRO A 244 -5.07 14.76 -14.92
CA PRO A 244 -4.80 15.10 -16.31
C PRO A 244 -3.29 15.18 -16.56
N ALA A 245 -2.76 14.62 -17.64
CA ALA A 245 -1.34 14.65 -17.93
C ALA A 245 -0.91 15.93 -18.69
N TRP A 246 -1.15 17.11 -18.09
CA TRP A 246 -0.98 18.43 -18.72
C TRP A 246 0.45 18.79 -19.15
N TYR A 247 1.43 18.00 -18.71
CA TYR A 247 2.86 18.19 -18.96
C TYR A 247 3.38 17.34 -20.13
N ARG A 248 2.52 16.54 -20.77
CA ARG A 248 2.86 15.75 -21.97
C ARG A 248 2.62 16.52 -23.25
#